data_AF-J9EPL7-F1
#
_entry.id   AF-J9EPL7-F1
#
_cell.length_a   1.000
_cell.length_b   1.000
_cell.length_c   1.000
_cell.angle_alpha   90.00
_cell.angle_beta   90.00
_cell.angle_gamma   90.00
#
_symmetry.space_group_name_H-M   'P 1'
#
loop_
_entity.id
_entity.type
_entity.pdbx_description
1 polymer ?
#
loop_
_entity_poly.entity_id
_entity_poly.type
_entity_poly.pdbx_seq_one_letter_code
_entity_poly.pdbx_strand_id
1 'polypeptide(L)'
;MISEIMANGTNQQQLEAEVRICCVIQIRMWPIENKVPSSTSGLIDMIKMARSWRKRAPERPETKPTIVMSHNGVNRCGIYIAANVCIDQMDMDHEVDVFHAVKLIRMNRPQLVDRDEYKYLYDLMLHWYMTNPEYRIFDQKEESRDSASQNSSLRNLIRSSNPTTILNANHIS
;
A
#
# COMPACT_ATOMS: atom_id res chain seq x y z
N MET A 1 6.68 65.39 -0.97
CA MET A 1 6.73 64.88 0.41
C MET A 1 5.41 64.28 0.90
N ILE A 2 4.31 65.03 1.11
CA ILE A 2 3.02 64.41 1.53
C ILE A 2 2.37 63.58 0.40
N SER A 3 2.54 64.01 -0.85
CA SER A 3 2.08 63.30 -2.06
C SER A 3 2.79 61.97 -2.32
N GLU A 4 4.04 61.79 -1.87
CA GLU A 4 4.79 60.53 -1.99
C GLU A 4 4.36 59.50 -0.92
N ILE A 5 3.94 59.96 0.25
CA ILE A 5 3.37 59.11 1.31
C ILE A 5 2.00 58.58 0.88
N MET A 6 1.20 59.40 0.19
CA MET A 6 -0.09 58.98 -0.38
C MET A 6 0.06 58.02 -1.57
N ALA A 7 1.13 58.15 -2.36
CA ALA A 7 1.45 57.23 -3.46
C ALA A 7 2.00 55.87 -2.98
N ASN A 8 2.62 55.82 -1.81
CA ASN A 8 3.09 54.58 -1.19
C ASN A 8 2.01 53.88 -0.36
N GLY A 9 0.91 54.56 0.00
CA GLY A 9 -0.24 53.98 0.70
C GLY A 9 -1.12 53.07 -0.17
N THR A 10 -1.03 53.18 -1.50
CA THR A 10 -1.76 52.34 -2.47
C THR A 10 -0.98 51.08 -2.90
N ASN A 11 0.27 50.91 -2.46
CA ASN A 11 1.07 49.71 -2.68
C ASN A 11 1.07 48.75 -1.47
N GLN A 12 0.05 48.82 -0.61
CA GLN A 12 -0.32 47.62 0.13
C GLN A 12 -1.01 46.68 -0.86
N GLN A 13 -0.21 45.89 -1.58
CA GLN A 13 -0.68 44.64 -2.15
C GLN A 13 -1.35 43.91 -0.99
N GLN A 14 -2.68 43.91 -1.02
CA GLN A 14 -3.49 43.10 -0.14
C GLN A 14 -3.10 41.66 -0.50
N LEU A 15 -2.16 41.10 0.28
CA LEU A 15 -1.83 39.69 0.24
C LEU A 15 -3.12 38.97 0.58
N GLU A 16 -3.89 38.62 -0.44
CA GLU A 16 -5.08 37.83 -0.31
C GLU A 16 -4.60 36.47 0.22
N ALA A 17 -4.74 36.29 1.53
CA ALA A 17 -4.27 35.08 2.19
C ALA A 17 -5.16 33.94 1.71
N GLU A 18 -4.60 33.07 0.86
CA GLU A 18 -5.30 31.89 0.39
C GLU A 18 -5.63 30.98 1.59
N VAL A 19 -6.92 30.89 1.93
CA VAL A 19 -7.40 30.04 3.02
C VAL A 19 -7.48 28.60 2.54
N ARG A 20 -6.79 27.69 3.23
CA ARG A 20 -6.79 26.25 2.92
C ARG A 20 -7.24 25.44 4.12
N ILE A 21 -8.02 24.39 3.86
CA ILE A 21 -8.43 23.42 4.88
C ILE A 21 -7.35 22.35 5.02
N CYS A 22 -6.83 22.17 6.23
CA CYS A 22 -5.86 21.14 6.57
C CYS A 22 -6.46 20.15 7.56
N CYS A 23 -6.25 18.85 7.35
CA CYS A 23 -6.58 17.81 8.31
C CYS A 23 -5.29 17.28 8.94
N VAL A 24 -5.21 17.35 10.26
CA VAL A 24 -4.10 16.79 11.05
C VAL A 24 -4.60 15.54 11.74
N ILE A 25 -3.95 14.41 11.44
CA ILE A 25 -4.23 13.12 12.06
C ILE A 25 -3.04 12.75 12.94
N GLN A 26 -3.28 12.39 14.19
CA GLN A 26 -2.23 12.12 15.17
C GLN A 26 -2.44 10.77 15.87
N ILE A 27 -1.42 9.92 15.86
CA ILE A 27 -1.33 8.74 16.72
C ILE A 27 -0.76 9.14 18.08
N ARG A 28 -1.47 8.81 19.16
CA ARG A 28 -1.02 9.01 20.55
C ARG A 28 -0.44 7.73 21.17
N MET A 29 -0.86 6.56 20.71
CA MET A 29 -0.48 5.25 21.26
C MET A 29 0.80 4.68 20.61
N TRP A 30 1.81 5.53 20.42
CA TRP A 30 3.14 5.12 19.98
C TRP A 30 4.19 5.84 20.84
N PRO A 31 4.57 5.25 22.00
CA PRO A 31 5.54 5.84 22.91
C PRO A 31 6.91 6.05 22.25
N ILE A 32 7.64 7.09 22.64
CA ILE A 32 8.90 7.50 21.97
C ILE A 32 10.01 6.47 22.13
N GLU A 33 10.01 5.77 23.25
CA GLU A 33 10.90 4.66 23.58
C GLU A 33 10.72 3.44 22.66
N ASN A 34 9.55 3.30 22.04
CA ASN A 34 9.24 2.17 21.18
C ASN A 34 9.57 2.48 19.72
N LYS A 35 10.46 1.68 19.13
CA LYS A 35 10.76 1.73 17.69
C LYS A 35 9.52 1.48 16.82
N VAL A 36 8.63 0.58 17.26
CA VAL A 36 7.39 0.22 16.56
C VAL A 36 6.20 0.17 17.55
N PRO A 37 4.94 0.37 17.09
CA PRO A 37 3.76 0.19 17.92
C PRO A 37 3.60 -1.24 18.42
N SER A 38 2.92 -1.43 19.56
CA SER A 38 2.60 -2.76 20.10
C SER A 38 1.49 -3.48 19.33
N SER A 39 0.71 -2.76 18.52
CA SER A 39 -0.32 -3.31 17.65
C SER A 39 -0.39 -2.55 16.34
N THR A 40 -0.85 -3.22 15.30
CA THR A 40 -0.98 -2.66 13.95
C THR A 40 -2.28 -1.88 13.74
N SER A 41 -3.31 -2.12 14.56
CA SER A 41 -4.66 -1.56 14.40
C SER A 41 -4.67 -0.03 14.33
N GLY A 42 -4.03 0.64 15.29
CA GLY A 42 -4.04 2.11 15.34
C GLY A 42 -3.37 2.76 14.12
N LEU A 43 -2.37 2.08 13.54
CA LEU A 43 -1.71 2.57 12.34
C LEU A 43 -2.56 2.32 11.08
N ILE A 44 -3.25 1.17 11.01
CA ILE A 44 -4.22 0.87 9.95
C ILE A 44 -5.33 1.94 9.93
N ASP A 45 -5.92 2.23 11.09
CA ASP A 45 -6.98 3.22 11.20
C ASP A 45 -6.51 4.61 10.75
N MET A 46 -5.29 5.01 11.17
CA MET A 46 -4.69 6.25 10.73
C MET A 46 -4.50 6.29 9.20
N ILE A 47 -3.99 5.22 8.59
CA ILE A 47 -3.82 5.13 7.13
C ILE A 47 -5.18 5.22 6.43
N LYS A 48 -6.20 4.51 6.91
CA LYS A 48 -7.57 4.57 6.37
C LYS A 48 -8.15 5.99 6.46
N MET A 49 -7.98 6.66 7.61
CA MET A 49 -8.41 8.05 7.79
C MET A 49 -7.68 8.99 6.83
N ALA A 50 -6.36 8.86 6.69
CA ALA A 50 -5.55 9.70 5.81
C ALA A 50 -5.91 9.50 4.33
N ARG A 51 -6.05 8.25 3.87
CA ARG A 51 -6.48 7.93 2.49
C ARG A 51 -7.92 8.41 2.22
N SER A 52 -8.83 8.24 3.18
CA SER A 52 -10.21 8.74 3.09
C SER A 52 -10.29 10.26 3.03
N TRP A 53 -9.50 10.96 3.84
CA TRP A 53 -9.39 12.42 3.78
C TRP A 53 -8.81 12.85 2.42
N ARG A 54 -7.71 12.22 1.98
CA ARG A 54 -7.10 12.49 0.68
C ARG A 54 -8.16 12.38 -0.42
N LYS A 55 -8.95 11.32 -0.49
CA LYS A 55 -10.00 11.14 -1.53
C LYS A 55 -11.09 12.22 -1.53
N ARG A 56 -11.42 12.82 -0.37
CA ARG A 56 -12.55 13.76 -0.21
C ARG A 56 -12.14 15.21 -0.07
N ALA A 57 -10.84 15.50 -0.01
CA ALA A 57 -10.35 16.86 0.19
C ALA A 57 -10.85 17.79 -0.94
N PRO A 58 -11.28 19.03 -0.63
CA PRO A 58 -11.86 19.94 -1.62
C PRO A 58 -10.89 20.32 -2.75
N GLU A 59 -9.59 20.32 -2.44
CA GLU A 59 -8.54 20.61 -3.41
C GLU A 59 -7.97 19.32 -3.97
N ARG A 60 -7.80 19.26 -5.30
CA ARG A 60 -7.40 18.05 -6.04
C ARG A 60 -6.17 17.37 -5.40
N PRO A 61 -6.36 16.22 -4.71
CA PRO A 61 -5.33 15.59 -3.90
C PRO A 61 -4.17 15.05 -4.72
N GLU A 62 -4.44 14.73 -5.99
CA GLU A 62 -3.45 14.32 -7.01
C GLU A 62 -2.25 15.28 -7.08
N THR A 63 -2.48 16.56 -6.75
CA THR A 63 -1.51 17.64 -6.94
C THR A 63 -0.79 18.08 -5.66
N LYS A 64 -1.19 17.56 -4.47
CA LYS A 64 -0.66 18.03 -3.18
C LYS A 64 -0.09 16.88 -2.32
N PRO A 65 1.14 17.03 -1.79
CA PRO A 65 1.78 16.00 -0.99
C PRO A 65 1.13 15.86 0.40
N THR A 66 1.12 14.64 0.94
CA THR A 66 0.80 14.39 2.35
C THR A 66 2.04 14.64 3.20
N ILE A 67 1.91 15.50 4.21
CA ILE A 67 3.01 15.77 5.15
C ILE A 67 2.99 14.71 6.25
N VAL A 68 4.12 14.02 6.42
CA VAL A 68 4.29 12.97 7.45
C VAL A 68 5.42 13.41 8.38
N MET A 69 5.14 13.52 9.67
CA MET A 69 6.10 13.97 10.67
C MET A 69 6.19 12.99 11.83
N SER A 70 7.38 12.90 12.41
CA SER A 70 7.66 12.21 13.67
C SER A 70 8.79 12.94 14.38
N HIS A 71 9.18 12.50 15.57
CA HIS A 71 10.21 13.18 16.38
C HIS A 71 11.54 13.41 15.64
N ASN A 72 11.94 12.47 14.76
CA ASN A 72 13.17 12.56 13.96
C ASN A 72 12.91 12.55 12.44
N GLY A 73 11.66 12.35 12.01
CA GLY A 73 11.30 12.27 10.59
C GLY A 73 11.77 10.99 9.88
N VAL A 74 12.23 9.97 10.61
CA VAL A 74 12.86 8.78 10.04
C VAL A 74 12.04 7.51 10.30
N ASN A 75 12.06 6.97 11.51
CA ASN A 75 11.56 5.62 11.80
C ASN A 75 10.05 5.49 11.54
N ARG A 76 9.26 6.30 12.25
CA ARG A 76 7.79 6.25 12.17
C ARG A 76 7.26 6.68 10.82
N CYS A 77 7.90 7.71 10.25
CA CYS A 77 7.60 8.18 8.90
C CYS A 77 7.89 7.07 7.88
N GLY A 78 9.00 6.37 8.03
CA GLY A 78 9.39 5.25 7.16
C GLY A 78 8.34 4.15 7.11
N ILE A 79 7.82 3.72 8.28
CA ILE A 79 6.74 2.71 8.32
C ILE A 79 5.50 3.21 7.55
N TYR A 80 5.05 4.43 7.82
CA TYR A 80 3.86 4.97 7.17
C TYR A 80 4.03 5.11 5.65
N ILE A 81 5.17 5.62 5.19
CA ILE A 81 5.44 5.82 3.76
C ILE A 81 5.57 4.46 3.07
N ALA A 82 6.36 3.53 3.63
CA ALA A 82 6.52 2.18 3.06
C ALA A 82 5.19 1.44 2.98
N ALA A 83 4.35 1.53 4.03
CA ALA A 83 3.03 0.93 4.04
C ALA A 83 2.14 1.49 2.93
N ASN A 84 2.15 2.79 2.68
CA ASN A 84 1.36 3.36 1.57
C ASN A 84 1.85 2.87 0.21
N VAL A 85 3.17 2.74 0.00
CA VAL A 85 3.71 2.15 -1.25
C VAL A 85 3.23 0.70 -1.41
N CYS A 86 3.30 -0.11 -0.35
CA CYS A 86 2.82 -1.50 -0.39
C CYS A 86 1.30 -1.60 -0.62
N ILE A 87 0.52 -0.69 -0.02
CA ILE A 87 -0.93 -0.64 -0.24
C ILE A 87 -1.24 -0.24 -1.69
N ASP A 88 -0.51 0.71 -2.26
CA ASP A 88 -0.69 1.10 -3.66
C ASP A 88 -0.32 -0.07 -4.61
N GLN A 89 0.73 -0.84 -4.32
CA GLN A 89 1.04 -2.09 -5.03
C GLN A 89 -0.10 -3.11 -4.92
N MET A 90 -0.66 -3.30 -3.72
CA MET A 90 -1.78 -4.22 -3.50
C MET A 90 -3.05 -3.79 -4.25
N ASP A 91 -3.32 -2.48 -4.28
CA ASP A 91 -4.47 -1.89 -4.97
C ASP A 91 -4.35 -2.02 -6.50
N MET A 92 -3.14 -1.91 -7.05
CA MET A 92 -2.89 -1.90 -8.50
C MET A 92 -2.60 -3.29 -9.09
N ASP A 93 -1.71 -4.03 -8.45
CA ASP A 93 -1.12 -5.26 -8.98
C ASP A 93 -1.59 -6.52 -8.24
N HIS A 94 -2.31 -6.36 -7.12
CA HIS A 94 -2.73 -7.45 -6.22
C HIS A 94 -1.57 -8.25 -5.63
N GLU A 95 -0.37 -7.69 -5.67
CA GLU A 95 0.85 -8.24 -5.10
C GLU A 95 1.52 -7.19 -4.20
N VAL A 96 2.38 -7.64 -3.29
CA VAL A 96 3.16 -6.74 -2.43
C VAL A 96 4.60 -7.19 -2.37
N ASP A 97 5.52 -6.30 -2.72
CA ASP A 97 6.96 -6.47 -2.53
C ASP A 97 7.48 -5.45 -1.51
N VAL A 98 7.53 -5.89 -0.25
CA VAL A 98 8.02 -5.09 0.88
C VAL A 98 9.49 -4.68 0.68
N PHE A 99 10.32 -5.53 0.09
CA PHE A 99 11.73 -5.22 -0.15
C PHE A 99 11.85 -4.10 -1.17
N HIS A 100 11.11 -4.20 -2.28
CA HIS A 100 11.08 -3.17 -3.30
C HIS A 100 10.54 -1.85 -2.75
N ALA A 101 9.44 -1.88 -2.00
CA ALA A 101 8.85 -0.69 -1.40
C ALA A 101 9.85 0.05 -0.48
N VAL A 102 10.55 -0.69 0.38
CA VAL A 102 11.57 -0.10 1.27
C VAL A 102 12.79 0.40 0.48
N LYS A 103 13.23 -0.34 -0.54
CA LYS A 103 14.32 0.10 -1.43
C LYS A 103 13.96 1.42 -2.12
N LEU A 104 12.73 1.53 -2.65
CA LEU A 104 12.23 2.72 -3.34
C LEU A 104 12.24 3.96 -2.45
N ILE A 105 11.75 3.87 -1.21
CA ILE A 105 11.74 5.02 -0.30
C ILE A 105 13.15 5.38 0.17
N ARG A 106 14.03 4.40 0.33
CA ARG A 106 15.44 4.62 0.73
C ARG A 106 16.28 5.26 -0.36
N MET A 107 15.92 5.11 -1.64
CA MET A 107 16.56 5.86 -2.73
C MET A 107 16.39 7.39 -2.55
N ASN A 108 15.27 7.82 -1.94
CA ASN A 108 14.99 9.23 -1.68
C ASN A 108 15.50 9.68 -0.31
N ARG A 109 15.38 8.82 0.71
CA ARG A 109 15.88 9.08 2.07
C ARG A 109 16.48 7.80 2.67
N PRO A 110 17.80 7.59 2.59
CA PRO A 110 18.45 6.32 2.95
C PRO A 110 18.25 5.86 4.40
N GLN A 111 17.97 6.80 5.30
CA GLN A 111 17.79 6.51 6.73
C GLN A 111 16.41 5.89 7.05
N LEU A 112 15.44 5.95 6.13
CA LEU A 112 14.08 5.48 6.38
C LEU A 112 14.03 3.96 6.60
N VAL A 113 13.28 3.56 7.63
CA VAL A 113 13.06 2.16 8.07
C VAL A 113 14.37 1.52 8.55
N ASP A 114 14.39 0.86 9.70
CA ASP A 114 15.49 -0.01 10.13
C ASP A 114 14.94 -1.45 10.31
N ARG A 115 15.68 -2.36 10.93
CA ARG A 115 15.32 -3.78 11.07
C ARG A 115 13.96 -4.00 11.74
N ASP A 116 13.67 -3.30 12.83
CA ASP A 116 12.46 -3.52 13.62
C ASP A 116 11.21 -3.01 12.89
N GLU A 117 11.33 -1.84 12.25
CA GLU A 117 10.29 -1.26 11.40
C GLU A 117 10.02 -2.12 10.17
N TYR A 118 11.06 -2.71 9.58
CA TYR A 118 10.94 -3.61 8.44
C TYR A 118 10.14 -4.86 8.78
N LYS A 119 10.41 -5.48 9.95
CA LYS A 119 9.63 -6.63 10.43
C LYS A 119 8.17 -6.23 10.70
N TYR A 120 7.96 -5.13 11.40
CA TYR A 120 6.63 -4.62 11.72
C TYR A 120 5.81 -4.31 10.46
N LEU A 121 6.46 -3.87 9.37
CA LEU A 121 5.80 -3.61 8.10
C LEU A 121 5.16 -4.87 7.50
N TYR A 122 5.77 -6.05 7.66
CA TYR A 122 5.11 -7.31 7.25
C TYR A 122 3.85 -7.59 8.05
N ASP A 123 3.92 -7.46 9.38
CA ASP A 123 2.76 -7.67 10.26
C ASP A 123 1.64 -6.68 9.94
N LEU A 124 2.00 -5.43 9.63
CA LEU A 124 1.08 -4.39 9.23
C LEU A 124 0.39 -4.72 7.90
N MET A 125 1.15 -5.14 6.88
CA MET A 125 0.61 -5.48 5.57
C MET A 125 -0.25 -6.74 5.62
N LEU A 126 0.12 -7.73 6.43
CA LEU A 126 -0.72 -8.90 6.67
C LEU A 126 -2.05 -8.51 7.31
N HIS A 127 -2.03 -7.66 8.34
CA HIS A 127 -3.25 -7.19 8.98
C HIS A 127 -4.09 -6.31 8.04
N TRP A 128 -3.45 -5.50 7.20
CA TRP A 128 -4.15 -4.77 6.13
C TRP A 128 -4.88 -5.73 5.19
N TYR A 129 -4.20 -6.74 4.66
CA TYR A 129 -4.80 -7.76 3.79
C TYR A 129 -5.99 -8.45 4.46
N MET A 130 -5.84 -8.86 5.71
CA MET A 130 -6.89 -9.59 6.44
C MET A 130 -8.17 -8.76 6.68
N THR A 131 -8.04 -7.44 6.81
CA THR A 131 -9.14 -6.51 7.13
C THR A 131 -9.82 -5.89 5.91
N ASN A 132 -9.35 -6.21 4.70
CA ASN A 132 -9.87 -5.70 3.44
C ASN A 132 -10.25 -6.90 2.54
N PRO A 133 -11.46 -7.47 2.70
CA PRO A 133 -11.88 -8.70 2.02
C PRO A 133 -11.90 -8.60 0.49
N GLU A 134 -11.96 -7.40 -0.07
CA GLU A 134 -11.94 -7.13 -1.50
C GLU A 134 -10.73 -7.72 -2.22
N TYR A 135 -9.59 -7.85 -1.53
CA TYR A 135 -8.38 -8.43 -2.10
C TYR A 135 -8.47 -9.97 -2.25
N ARG A 136 -9.34 -10.65 -1.49
CA ARG A 136 -9.48 -12.13 -1.56
C ARG A 136 -10.21 -12.63 -2.80
N ILE A 137 -10.81 -11.75 -3.58
CA ILE A 137 -11.52 -12.12 -4.81
C ILE A 137 -10.54 -12.71 -5.84
N PHE A 138 -9.26 -12.32 -5.76
CA PHE A 138 -8.22 -12.78 -6.68
C PHE A 138 -7.72 -14.18 -6.34
N ASP A 139 -7.58 -14.53 -5.05
CA ASP A 139 -7.24 -15.89 -4.59
C ASP A 139 -8.20 -16.93 -5.20
N GLN A 140 -9.51 -16.67 -5.16
CA GLN A 140 -10.52 -17.59 -5.71
C GLN A 140 -10.42 -17.73 -7.24
N LYS A 141 -9.99 -16.68 -7.95
CA LYS A 141 -9.81 -16.71 -9.41
C LYS A 141 -8.55 -17.46 -9.81
N GLU A 142 -7.47 -17.37 -9.03
CA GLU A 142 -6.26 -18.15 -9.27
C GLU A 142 -6.49 -19.63 -8.95
N GLU A 143 -7.07 -19.96 -7.79
CA GLU A 143 -7.40 -21.34 -7.43
C GLU A 143 -8.33 -22.00 -8.47
N SER A 144 -9.31 -21.27 -9.00
CA SER A 144 -10.20 -21.78 -10.05
C SER A 144 -9.49 -21.96 -11.40
N ARG A 145 -8.53 -21.09 -11.75
CA ARG A 145 -7.67 -21.26 -12.94
C ARG A 145 -6.75 -22.47 -12.81
N ASP A 146 -6.11 -22.66 -11.65
CA ASP A 146 -5.23 -23.79 -11.40
C ASP A 146 -6.00 -25.11 -11.36
N SER A 147 -7.18 -25.11 -10.73
CA SER A 147 -8.11 -26.25 -10.72
C SER A 147 -8.57 -26.61 -12.14
N ALA A 148 -8.86 -25.61 -12.99
CA ALA A 148 -9.22 -25.83 -14.39
C ALA A 148 -8.04 -26.36 -15.21
N SER A 149 -6.83 -25.84 -14.97
CA SER A 149 -5.58 -26.30 -15.60
C SER A 149 -5.27 -27.76 -15.25
N GLN A 150 -5.36 -28.13 -13.98
CA GLN A 150 -5.18 -29.52 -13.54
C GLN A 150 -6.25 -30.46 -14.12
N ASN A 151 -7.53 -30.05 -14.13
CA ASN A 151 -8.60 -30.85 -14.74
C ASN A 151 -8.41 -31.04 -16.25
N SER A 152 -7.91 -30.03 -16.96
CA SER A 152 -7.57 -30.15 -18.39
C SER A 152 -6.41 -31.12 -18.63
N SER A 153 -5.39 -31.07 -17.76
CA SER A 153 -4.22 -31.95 -17.81
C SER A 153 -4.61 -33.41 -17.53
N LEU A 154 -5.45 -33.65 -16.51
CA LEU A 154 -6.01 -34.97 -16.20
C LEU A 154 -6.90 -35.50 -17.33
N ARG A 155 -7.76 -34.67 -17.92
CA ARG A 155 -8.57 -35.07 -19.09
C ARG A 155 -7.71 -35.43 -20.29
N ASN A 156 -6.63 -34.69 -20.55
CA ASN A 156 -5.70 -34.99 -21.63
C ASN A 156 -4.93 -36.30 -21.38
N LEU A 157 -4.56 -36.58 -20.13
CA LEU A 157 -3.92 -37.83 -19.74
C LEU A 157 -4.85 -39.03 -19.96
N ILE A 158 -6.11 -38.95 -19.50
CA ILE A 158 -7.14 -39.98 -19.69
C ILE A 158 -7.45 -40.19 -21.17
N ARG A 159 -7.40 -39.14 -21.99
CA ARG A 159 -7.61 -39.22 -23.44
C ARG A 159 -6.42 -39.85 -24.18
N SER A 160 -5.22 -39.77 -23.60
CA SER A 160 -4.01 -40.38 -24.16
C SER A 160 -3.87 -41.88 -23.83
N SER A 161 -4.51 -42.33 -22.74
CA SER A 161 -4.57 -43.74 -22.35
C SER A 161 -5.76 -44.44 -23.03
N ASN A 162 -5.61 -44.76 -24.33
CA ASN A 162 -6.53 -45.70 -24.97
C ASN A 162 -6.36 -47.12 -24.38
N PRO A 163 -7.44 -47.80 -23.97
CA PRO A 163 -7.42 -49.21 -23.61
C PRO A 163 -7.50 -50.03 -24.90
N THR A 164 -6.37 -50.38 -25.53
CA THR A 164 -6.42 -51.26 -26.72
C THR A 164 -5.30 -52.31 -26.80
N THR A 165 -4.67 -52.67 -25.67
CA THR A 165 -3.64 -53.72 -25.66
C THR A 165 -3.90 -54.81 -24.62
N ILE A 166 -5.12 -55.35 -24.55
CA ILE A 166 -5.37 -56.68 -23.94
C ILE A 166 -6.35 -57.47 -24.79
N LEU A 167 -6.04 -57.69 -26.08
CA LEU A 167 -6.64 -58.75 -26.89
C LEU A 167 -5.64 -59.15 -27.98
N ASN A 168 -4.50 -59.73 -27.60
CA ASN A 168 -3.75 -60.62 -28.50
C ASN A 168 -2.71 -61.43 -27.72
N ALA A 169 -3.19 -62.41 -26.96
CA ALA A 169 -2.37 -63.52 -26.48
C ALA A 169 -3.27 -64.75 -26.42
N ASN A 170 -3.65 -65.26 -27.58
CA ASN A 170 -4.21 -66.61 -27.76
C ASN A 170 -4.04 -67.00 -29.23
N HIS A 171 -2.84 -67.44 -29.60
CA HIS A 171 -2.60 -68.49 -30.57
C HIS A 171 -1.12 -68.90 -30.54
N ILE A 172 -0.87 -70.19 -30.79
CA ILE A 172 0.39 -70.97 -30.67
C ILE A 172 0.50 -71.57 -29.26
N SER A 173 0.20 -72.85 -29.00
CA SER A 173 0.31 -74.07 -29.81
C SER A 173 -0.81 -75.05 -29.46
#